data_AF-A0A851GG43-F1
#
_entry.id   AF-A0A851GG43-F1
#
_cell.length_a   1.000
_cell.length_b   1.000
_cell.length_c   1.000
_cell.angle_alpha   90.00
_cell.angle_beta   90.00
_cell.angle_gamma   90.00
#
_symmetry.space_group_name_H-M   'P 1'
#
loop_
_entity.id
_entity.type
_entity.pdbx_description
1 polymer ?
#
loop_
_entity_poly.entity_id
_entity_poly.type
_entity_poly.pdbx_seq_one_letter_code
_entity_poly.pdbx_strand_id
1 'polypeptide(L)'
;MSLHARLSPEVLRRLESQQRNSTIASILISILSLLLVGIILLWVLLPPIENFTPEIVSYHANSEEPDPVQKREMTRNVERKPSSPSSSIAKVIAAKVEAVTAIPIPDNVNFIPSLDFGDGDDFGEGWGDGFGSGSGGGFGSASKIDGSISGYLYDFKQDRHGKAVSGYNIQTRSHFTDPINRLHRSRFSQPSLAKFYKADQNLYLRYVAIPFSNASDGPRFFQAEEEVKPSGWIAHYNGRVTAPKSGTFRFVGAGDDYLSVHVDRKFRLVAAWSDIQGSVTVRGANASDAPVHRSAIGAAPLTYGSWFTVRKGQELDIGITLGERPGGKVGFMLMLEEKGAHYRETAEGRKILPPFTMGPLSPEDLDNLEKFPGWEWEFVDVPVFKARD
;
A
#
# COMPACT_ATOMS: atom_id res chain seq x y z
N MET A 1 63.84 -25.30 -22.68
CA MET A 1 63.29 -26.65 -22.94
C MET A 1 61.83 -26.64 -22.53
N SER A 2 60.91 -26.68 -23.50
CA SER A 2 59.46 -26.64 -23.28
C SER A 2 58.99 -27.95 -22.67
N LEU A 3 58.60 -27.93 -21.40
CA LEU A 3 57.91 -29.05 -20.76
C LEU A 3 56.55 -29.24 -21.44
N HIS A 4 56.44 -30.26 -22.28
CA HIS A 4 55.15 -30.76 -22.74
C HIS A 4 54.42 -31.36 -21.54
N ALA A 5 53.49 -30.60 -20.96
CA ALA A 5 52.55 -31.10 -19.97
C ALA A 5 51.69 -32.18 -20.63
N ARG A 6 52.03 -33.45 -20.38
CA ARG A 6 51.19 -34.58 -20.80
C ARG A 6 49.97 -34.61 -19.87
N LEU A 7 48.80 -34.31 -20.43
CA LEU A 7 47.52 -34.38 -19.74
C LEU A 7 47.34 -35.80 -19.16
N SER A 8 46.99 -35.89 -17.88
CA SER A 8 46.79 -37.18 -17.22
C SER A 8 45.59 -37.92 -17.84
N PRO A 9 45.57 -39.26 -17.84
CA PRO A 9 44.47 -40.05 -18.40
C PRO A 9 43.10 -39.72 -17.79
N GLU A 10 43.08 -39.24 -16.54
CA GLU A 10 41.88 -38.81 -15.85
C GLU A 10 41.32 -37.50 -16.42
N VAL A 11 42.20 -36.55 -16.77
CA VAL A 11 41.79 -35.25 -17.35
C VAL A 11 41.23 -35.44 -18.76
N LEU A 12 41.79 -36.35 -19.55
CA LEU A 12 41.27 -36.67 -20.89
C LEU A 12 39.86 -37.26 -20.83
N ARG A 13 39.59 -38.19 -19.90
CA ARG A 13 38.24 -38.77 -19.72
C ARG A 13 37.20 -37.73 -19.27
N ARG A 14 37.60 -36.79 -18.39
CA ARG A 14 36.72 -35.70 -17.97
C ARG A 14 36.43 -34.74 -19.13
N LEU A 15 37.42 -34.44 -19.96
CA LEU A 15 37.24 -33.60 -21.16
C LEU A 15 36.27 -34.23 -22.17
N GLU A 16 36.41 -35.52 -22.47
CA GLU A 16 35.49 -36.24 -23.36
C GLU A 16 34.05 -36.26 -22.80
N SER A 17 33.89 -36.45 -21.49
CA SER A 17 32.57 -36.40 -20.84
C SER A 17 31.93 -35.02 -20.91
N GLN A 18 32.73 -33.95 -20.75
CA GLN A 18 32.26 -32.57 -20.88
C GLN A 18 31.87 -32.25 -22.33
N GLN A 19 32.68 -32.64 -23.32
CA GLN A 19 32.37 -32.42 -24.72
C GLN A 19 31.06 -33.12 -25.11
N ARG A 20 30.85 -34.38 -24.69
CA ARG A 20 29.60 -35.10 -24.96
C ARG A 20 28.38 -34.42 -24.32
N ASN A 21 28.50 -34.01 -23.05
CA ASN A 21 27.40 -33.36 -22.34
C ASN A 21 27.06 -31.99 -22.95
N SER A 22 28.08 -31.22 -23.35
CA SER A 22 27.88 -29.92 -24.01
C SER A 22 27.21 -30.05 -25.38
N THR A 23 27.57 -31.06 -26.18
CA THR A 23 26.93 -31.32 -27.48
C THR A 23 25.48 -31.77 -27.33
N ILE A 24 25.18 -32.61 -26.33
CA ILE A 24 23.79 -33.03 -26.05
C ILE A 24 22.95 -31.83 -25.59
N ALA A 25 23.50 -31.00 -24.69
CA ALA A 25 22.81 -29.82 -24.19
C ALA A 25 22.53 -28.81 -25.31
N SER A 26 23.48 -28.55 -26.21
CA SER A 26 23.29 -27.61 -27.31
C SER A 26 22.22 -28.08 -28.31
N ILE A 27 22.17 -29.38 -28.61
CA ILE A 27 21.13 -29.97 -29.46
C ILE A 27 19.75 -29.83 -28.81
N LEU A 28 19.63 -30.14 -27.51
CA LEU A 28 18.36 -30.01 -26.78
C LEU A 28 17.87 -28.56 -26.75
N ILE A 29 18.75 -27.62 -26.46
CA ILE A 29 18.42 -26.18 -26.43
C ILE A 29 17.97 -25.69 -27.81
N SER A 30 18.63 -26.14 -28.89
CA SER A 30 18.24 -25.80 -30.26
C SER A 30 16.83 -26.29 -30.60
N ILE A 31 16.51 -27.55 -30.27
CA ILE A 31 15.17 -28.12 -30.49
C ILE A 31 14.09 -27.38 -29.68
N LEU A 32 14.37 -27.10 -28.40
CA LEU A 32 13.47 -26.35 -27.52
C LEU A 32 13.23 -24.92 -28.04
N SER A 33 14.26 -24.26 -28.55
CA SER A 33 14.15 -22.92 -29.13
C SER A 33 13.27 -22.91 -30.39
N LEU A 34 13.46 -23.90 -31.28
CA LEU A 34 12.64 -24.02 -32.50
C LEU A 34 11.17 -24.29 -32.16
N LEU A 35 10.92 -25.14 -31.17
CA LEU A 35 9.58 -25.48 -30.71
C LEU A 35 8.88 -24.26 -30.08
N LEU A 36 9.61 -23.50 -29.26
CA LEU A 36 9.11 -22.26 -28.64
C LEU A 36 8.67 -21.24 -29.69
N VAL A 37 9.52 -21.00 -30.70
CA VAL A 37 9.20 -20.08 -31.81
C VAL A 37 7.96 -20.57 -32.58
N GLY A 38 7.85 -21.87 -32.82
CA GLY A 38 6.67 -22.47 -33.45
C GLY A 38 5.37 -22.25 -32.66
N ILE A 39 5.40 -22.38 -31.34
CA ILE A 39 4.24 -22.11 -30.48
C ILE A 39 3.85 -20.63 -30.52
N ILE A 40 4.82 -19.73 -30.49
CA ILE A 40 4.57 -18.28 -30.56
C ILE A 40 3.92 -17.91 -31.89
N LEU A 41 4.43 -18.44 -33.01
CA LEU A 41 3.85 -18.21 -34.33
C LEU A 41 2.43 -18.79 -34.43
N LEU A 42 2.18 -19.96 -33.85
CA LEU A 42 0.83 -20.55 -33.80
C LEU A 42 -0.14 -19.66 -33.02
N TRP A 43 0.29 -19.09 -31.90
CA TRP A 43 -0.53 -18.19 -31.08
C TRP A 43 -0.88 -16.90 -31.83
N VAL A 44 0.06 -16.34 -32.60
CA VAL A 44 -0.17 -15.14 -33.41
C VAL A 44 -1.08 -15.40 -34.61
N LEU A 45 -1.02 -16.59 -35.22
CA LEU A 45 -1.78 -16.92 -36.43
C LEU A 45 -3.22 -17.38 -36.17
N LEU A 46 -3.56 -17.73 -34.94
CA LEU A 46 -4.92 -18.15 -34.58
C LEU A 46 -5.85 -16.93 -34.46
N PRO A 47 -6.94 -16.85 -35.24
CA PRO A 47 -7.88 -15.75 -35.14
C PRO A 47 -8.62 -15.79 -33.78
N PRO A 48 -8.93 -14.62 -33.19
CA PRO A 48 -9.68 -14.54 -31.95
C PRO A 48 -11.10 -15.09 -32.14
N ILE A 49 -11.51 -15.96 -31.23
CA ILE A 49 -12.89 -16.48 -31.19
C ILE A 49 -13.79 -15.36 -30.67
N GLU A 50 -14.46 -14.66 -31.59
CA GLU A 50 -15.46 -13.64 -31.26
C GLU A 50 -16.74 -14.32 -30.75
N ASN A 51 -16.95 -14.30 -29.42
CA ASN A 51 -18.22 -14.65 -28.83
C ASN A 51 -19.18 -13.47 -28.98
N PHE A 52 -19.99 -13.46 -30.04
CA PHE A 52 -21.09 -12.52 -30.21
C PHE A 52 -22.10 -12.71 -29.07
N THR A 53 -22.19 -11.72 -28.19
CA THR A 53 -23.32 -11.60 -27.25
C THR A 53 -24.34 -10.65 -27.88
N PRO A 54 -25.56 -11.11 -28.23
CA PRO A 54 -26.56 -10.22 -28.79
C PRO A 54 -26.96 -9.18 -27.74
N GLU A 55 -26.86 -7.92 -28.11
CA GLU A 55 -27.31 -6.78 -27.32
C GLU A 55 -28.83 -6.86 -27.17
N ILE A 56 -29.30 -7.17 -25.96
CA ILE A 56 -30.74 -7.20 -25.65
C ILE A 56 -31.19 -5.74 -25.52
N VAL A 57 -31.70 -5.17 -26.60
CA VAL A 57 -32.43 -3.90 -26.57
C VAL A 57 -33.80 -4.15 -25.95
N SER A 58 -33.99 -3.70 -24.71
CA SER A 58 -35.30 -3.71 -24.05
C SER A 58 -35.97 -2.35 -24.24
N TYR A 59 -37.11 -2.35 -24.92
CA TYR A 59 -37.97 -1.18 -25.01
C TYR A 59 -38.80 -1.11 -23.73
N HIS A 60 -38.50 -0.14 -22.87
CA HIS A 60 -39.43 0.22 -21.80
C HIS A 60 -40.62 0.96 -22.43
N ALA A 61 -41.80 0.34 -22.39
CA ALA A 61 -43.04 1.05 -22.65
C ALA A 61 -43.20 2.16 -21.59
N ASN A 62 -43.53 3.36 -22.04
CA ASN A 62 -43.80 4.51 -21.18
C ASN A 62 -44.83 4.13 -20.10
N SER A 63 -44.41 4.17 -18.84
CA SER A 63 -45.32 4.16 -17.71
C SER A 63 -46.11 5.46 -17.71
N GLU A 64 -47.44 5.36 -17.70
CA GLU A 64 -48.36 6.46 -17.45
C GLU A 64 -47.93 7.22 -16.18
N GLU A 65 -47.97 8.55 -16.25
CA GLU A 65 -47.67 9.43 -15.13
C GLU A 65 -48.62 9.13 -13.95
N PRO A 66 -48.12 9.06 -12.70
CA PRO A 66 -48.99 8.90 -11.55
C PRO A 66 -49.71 10.23 -11.25
N ASP A 67 -51.04 10.16 -11.10
CA ASP A 67 -51.89 11.27 -10.67
C ASP A 67 -51.33 11.98 -9.41
N PRO A 68 -51.41 13.32 -9.34
CA PRO A 68 -50.90 14.07 -8.20
C PRO A 68 -51.75 13.78 -6.94
N VAL A 69 -51.13 13.15 -5.95
CA VAL A 69 -51.72 12.90 -4.63
C VAL A 69 -52.03 14.23 -3.93
N GLN A 70 -53.31 14.52 -3.69
CA GLN A 70 -53.74 15.62 -2.83
C GLN A 70 -53.26 15.40 -1.39
N LYS A 71 -52.33 16.24 -0.94
CA LYS A 71 -51.85 16.24 0.44
C LYS A 71 -52.93 16.84 1.34
N ARG A 72 -53.53 16.01 2.20
CA ARG A 72 -54.46 16.47 3.24
C ARG A 72 -53.64 17.15 4.34
N GLU A 73 -53.79 18.46 4.50
CA GLU A 73 -53.17 19.19 5.61
C GLU A 73 -53.79 18.74 6.94
N MET A 74 -52.98 18.13 7.80
CA MET A 74 -53.30 17.96 9.21
C MET A 74 -52.60 19.06 10.00
N THR A 75 -53.37 20.04 10.47
CA THR A 75 -52.93 21.02 11.46
C THR A 75 -52.68 20.31 12.80
N ARG A 76 -51.42 19.96 13.05
CA ARG A 76 -51.01 19.44 14.35
C ARG A 76 -50.63 20.61 15.25
N ASN A 77 -51.60 21.09 16.04
CA ASN A 77 -51.28 21.92 17.21
C ASN A 77 -50.49 21.07 18.22
N VAL A 78 -49.18 21.28 18.27
CA VAL A 78 -48.33 20.73 19.33
C VAL A 78 -48.13 21.82 20.37
N GLU A 79 -48.85 21.69 21.48
CA GLU A 79 -48.55 22.44 22.70
C GLU A 79 -47.19 21.94 23.23
N ARG A 80 -46.15 22.78 23.12
CA ARG A 80 -44.81 22.44 23.60
C ARG A 80 -44.82 22.46 25.12
N LYS A 81 -44.63 21.29 25.74
CA LYS A 81 -44.16 21.23 27.13
C LYS A 81 -42.77 21.89 27.20
N PRO A 82 -42.47 22.72 28.21
CA PRO A 82 -41.18 23.38 28.31
C PRO A 82 -40.07 22.34 28.45
N SER A 83 -39.01 22.52 27.66
CA SER A 83 -37.76 21.77 27.78
C SER A 83 -37.11 22.04 29.14
N SER A 84 -36.62 20.99 29.77
CA SER A 84 -35.78 21.04 30.97
C SER A 84 -34.61 22.01 30.78
N PRO A 85 -34.17 22.75 31.81
CA PRO A 85 -33.13 23.76 31.68
C PRO A 85 -31.82 23.11 31.24
N SER A 86 -31.33 23.53 30.07
CA SER A 86 -29.99 23.21 29.59
C SER A 86 -28.99 23.67 30.65
N SER A 87 -28.22 22.73 31.20
CA SER A 87 -27.07 23.03 32.05
C SER A 87 -26.12 23.97 31.30
N SER A 88 -26.03 25.18 31.81
CA SER A 88 -25.14 26.25 31.37
C SER A 88 -23.71 25.76 31.16
N ILE A 89 -23.23 25.87 29.92
CA ILE A 89 -21.80 25.78 29.59
C ILE A 89 -21.10 26.91 30.34
N ALA A 90 -20.18 26.55 31.24
CA ALA A 90 -19.31 27.50 31.92
C ALA A 90 -18.44 28.22 30.87
N LYS A 91 -18.55 29.54 30.84
CA LYS A 91 -17.68 30.45 30.09
C LYS A 91 -16.28 30.36 30.70
N VAL A 92 -15.37 29.63 30.08
CA VAL A 92 -13.95 29.68 30.46
C VAL A 92 -13.37 30.98 29.91
N ILE A 93 -12.99 31.88 30.82
CA ILE A 93 -12.29 33.13 30.53
C ILE A 93 -10.87 32.75 30.12
N ALA A 94 -10.52 33.03 28.85
CA ALA A 94 -9.15 32.98 28.37
C ALA A 94 -8.34 34.08 29.07
N ALA A 95 -7.38 33.69 29.91
CA ALA A 95 -6.36 34.60 30.41
C ALA A 95 -5.23 34.69 29.36
N LYS A 96 -5.18 35.83 28.68
CA LYS A 96 -4.03 36.23 27.85
C LYS A 96 -2.88 36.61 28.78
N VAL A 97 -1.86 35.78 28.87
CA VAL A 97 -0.56 36.16 29.44
C VAL A 97 0.41 36.27 28.27
N GLU A 98 0.78 37.51 27.92
CA GLU A 98 1.95 37.76 27.09
C GLU A 98 3.19 37.64 28.00
N ALA A 99 4.09 36.71 27.67
CA ALA A 99 5.45 36.73 28.18
C ALA A 99 6.37 37.09 27.01
N VAL A 100 6.97 38.28 27.12
CA VAL A 100 8.00 38.79 26.22
C VAL A 100 9.35 38.40 26.79
N THR A 101 10.05 37.45 26.19
CA THR A 101 11.52 37.39 26.19
C THR A 101 12.00 36.60 24.98
N ALA A 102 12.43 37.30 23.94
CA ALA A 102 13.26 36.71 22.89
C ALA A 102 14.67 36.50 23.46
N ILE A 103 15.12 35.25 23.49
CA ILE A 103 16.54 34.91 23.72
C ILE A 103 17.18 34.81 22.33
N PRO A 104 18.12 35.70 21.96
CA PRO A 104 18.85 35.55 20.71
C PRO A 104 19.79 34.36 20.80
N ILE A 105 19.63 33.39 19.90
CA ILE A 105 20.61 32.31 19.69
C ILE A 105 21.69 32.88 18.76
N PRO A 106 22.97 32.90 19.17
CA PRO A 106 24.06 33.27 18.27
C PRO A 106 24.29 32.17 17.22
N ASP A 107 24.28 32.55 15.94
CA ASP A 107 24.78 31.71 14.85
C ASP A 107 26.30 31.56 14.98
N ASN A 108 26.76 30.46 15.58
CA ASN A 108 28.15 30.03 15.47
C ASN A 108 28.24 28.93 14.41
N VAL A 109 28.53 29.36 13.20
CA VAL A 109 28.96 28.52 12.09
C VAL A 109 30.41 28.08 12.35
N ASN A 110 30.59 26.99 13.08
CA ASN A 110 31.87 26.29 13.11
C ASN A 110 31.86 25.23 12.02
N PHE A 111 32.33 25.63 10.82
CA PHE A 111 32.80 24.70 9.82
C PHE A 111 34.04 23.96 10.38
N ILE A 112 33.84 22.74 10.84
CA ILE A 112 34.94 21.79 10.96
C ILE A 112 34.86 20.93 9.70
N PRO A 113 35.77 21.10 8.72
CA PRO A 113 35.81 20.20 7.57
C PRO A 113 36.39 18.87 8.05
N SER A 114 35.54 17.89 8.33
CA SER A 114 35.98 16.50 8.40
C SER A 114 36.19 16.01 6.96
N LEU A 115 37.46 15.97 6.57
CA LEU A 115 37.97 15.13 5.49
C LEU A 115 37.69 13.66 5.84
N ASP A 116 36.50 13.19 5.51
CA ASP A 116 36.23 11.75 5.42
C ASP A 116 35.48 11.46 4.12
N PHE A 117 36.29 11.18 3.11
CA PHE A 117 35.87 10.89 1.76
C PHE A 117 35.78 9.37 1.62
N GLY A 118 34.57 8.84 1.74
CA GLY A 118 34.22 7.50 1.28
C GLY A 118 34.12 6.42 2.35
N ASP A 119 32.92 6.29 2.94
CA ASP A 119 32.18 5.01 2.98
C ASP A 119 30.69 5.35 3.11
N GLY A 120 29.88 4.85 2.18
CA GLY A 120 28.56 5.42 1.86
C GLY A 120 27.41 4.95 2.74
N ASP A 121 26.75 5.90 3.40
CA ASP A 121 25.36 5.83 3.89
C ASP A 121 24.51 7.02 3.35
N ASP A 122 24.95 7.64 2.26
CA ASP A 122 24.35 8.85 1.67
C ASP A 122 23.18 8.56 0.71
N PHE A 123 22.25 7.72 1.16
CA PHE A 123 20.90 7.61 0.57
C PHE A 123 19.86 7.97 1.63
N GLY A 124 19.64 9.28 1.75
CA GLY A 124 18.47 9.89 2.38
C GLY A 124 18.68 10.25 3.84
N GLU A 125 19.00 11.52 4.09
CA GLU A 125 18.55 12.21 5.30
C GLU A 125 17.06 11.87 5.49
N GLY A 126 16.70 11.40 6.68
CA GLY A 126 15.37 10.88 6.98
C GLY A 126 14.25 11.82 6.55
N TRP A 127 13.09 11.25 6.22
CA TRP A 127 11.89 12.01 5.90
C TRP A 127 11.56 12.90 7.10
N GLY A 128 11.79 14.21 6.94
CA GLY A 128 11.59 15.34 7.85
C GLY A 128 11.36 15.05 9.34
N ASP A 129 12.03 15.80 10.21
CA ASP A 129 11.72 15.90 11.66
C ASP A 129 10.30 16.46 11.96
N GLY A 130 9.40 16.47 10.99
CA GLY A 130 8.09 17.08 11.06
C GLY A 130 7.02 16.12 11.54
N PHE A 131 6.70 16.18 12.84
CA PHE A 131 5.32 16.08 13.30
C PHE A 131 4.51 17.23 12.67
N GLY A 132 4.23 17.13 11.37
CA GLY A 132 3.50 18.12 10.61
C GLY A 132 2.00 17.96 10.86
N SER A 133 1.39 18.96 11.49
CA SER A 133 -0.06 19.03 11.77
C SER A 133 -0.98 19.08 10.54
N GLY A 134 -0.46 18.88 9.32
CA GLY A 134 -1.21 19.08 8.06
C GLY A 134 -0.96 18.08 6.93
N SER A 135 0.14 17.33 6.96
CA SER A 135 0.52 16.41 5.87
C SER A 135 -0.07 15.01 6.08
N GLY A 136 -0.72 14.47 5.04
CA GLY A 136 -1.03 13.04 4.98
C GLY A 136 0.15 12.17 4.55
N GLY A 137 1.36 12.75 4.42
CA GLY A 137 2.59 12.09 3.99
C GLY A 137 3.16 11.09 5.00
N GLY A 138 4.00 10.17 4.51
CA GLY A 138 4.58 9.09 5.32
C GLY A 138 3.53 8.06 5.77
N PHE A 139 3.61 7.64 7.04
CA PHE A 139 2.65 6.69 7.62
C PHE A 139 1.29 7.35 7.97
N GLY A 140 1.16 8.68 7.85
CA GLY A 140 -0.06 9.41 8.15
C GLY A 140 0.15 10.47 9.24
N SER A 141 -0.91 11.22 9.54
CA SER A 141 -0.87 12.33 10.51
C SER A 141 -1.19 11.87 11.93
N ALA A 142 -0.52 12.44 12.94
CA ALA A 142 -0.86 12.23 14.34
C ALA A 142 -2.18 12.92 14.75
N SER A 143 -2.61 13.92 13.99
CA SER A 143 -3.89 14.61 14.18
C SER A 143 -4.90 14.16 13.14
N LYS A 144 -6.19 14.16 13.51
CA LYS A 144 -7.25 13.83 12.56
C LYS A 144 -7.27 14.88 11.45
N ILE A 145 -7.14 14.41 10.22
CA ILE A 145 -7.23 15.21 8.99
C ILE A 145 -8.49 14.80 8.20
N ASP A 146 -9.05 15.72 7.43
CA ASP A 146 -10.22 15.41 6.60
C ASP A 146 -9.90 14.29 5.58
N GLY A 147 -10.89 13.45 5.31
CA GLY A 147 -10.77 12.33 4.39
C GLY A 147 -9.69 11.31 4.76
N SER A 148 -9.55 10.99 6.05
CA SER A 148 -8.61 9.97 6.53
C SER A 148 -9.26 8.80 7.25
N ILE A 149 -8.57 7.67 7.27
CA ILE A 149 -8.90 6.53 8.12
C ILE A 149 -7.84 6.37 9.21
N SER A 150 -8.25 5.91 10.39
CA SER A 150 -7.34 5.75 11.53
C SER A 150 -6.70 4.38 11.56
N GLY A 151 -5.47 4.30 12.05
CA GLY A 151 -4.77 3.03 12.26
C GLY A 151 -3.82 3.06 13.44
N TYR A 152 -3.38 1.86 13.81
CA TYR A 152 -2.41 1.61 14.87
C TYR A 152 -1.31 0.69 14.39
N LEU A 153 -0.14 0.82 14.99
CA LEU A 153 0.96 -0.12 14.85
C LEU A 153 0.82 -1.26 15.85
N TYR A 154 1.05 -2.49 15.38
CA TYR A 154 1.04 -3.72 16.15
C TYR A 154 2.38 -4.45 15.99
N ASP A 155 2.99 -4.84 17.10
CA ASP A 155 4.28 -5.53 17.11
C ASP A 155 4.12 -7.04 17.37
N PHE A 156 4.57 -7.89 16.43
CA PHE A 156 4.50 -9.34 16.59
C PHE A 156 5.56 -9.90 17.53
N LYS A 157 6.59 -9.11 17.85
CA LYS A 157 7.67 -9.49 18.77
C LYS A 157 7.21 -9.49 20.22
N GLN A 158 6.08 -8.86 20.53
CA GLN A 158 5.58 -8.62 21.87
C GLN A 158 4.11 -9.05 22.00
N ASP A 159 3.74 -9.55 23.18
CA ASP A 159 2.34 -9.81 23.50
C ASP A 159 1.59 -8.51 23.84
N ARG A 160 0.28 -8.62 24.08
CA ARG A 160 -0.60 -7.49 24.43
C ARG A 160 -0.17 -6.67 25.65
N HIS A 161 0.75 -7.18 26.48
CA HIS A 161 1.26 -6.52 27.68
C HIS A 161 2.68 -5.95 27.49
N GLY A 162 3.20 -5.95 26.25
CA GLY A 162 4.57 -5.51 25.97
C GLY A 162 5.64 -6.52 26.38
N LYS A 163 5.26 -7.76 26.71
CA LYS A 163 6.24 -8.79 27.04
C LYS A 163 6.73 -9.47 25.76
N ALA A 164 8.04 -9.64 25.64
CA ALA A 164 8.64 -10.33 24.51
C ALA A 164 8.06 -11.74 24.31
N VAL A 165 7.69 -12.07 23.07
CA VAL A 165 7.24 -13.40 22.67
C VAL A 165 8.44 -14.35 22.66
N SER A 166 8.34 -15.42 23.45
CA SER A 166 9.40 -16.43 23.56
C SER A 166 9.71 -17.06 22.20
N GLY A 167 11.00 -17.09 21.84
CA GLY A 167 11.47 -17.71 20.60
C GLY A 167 11.26 -16.88 19.34
N TYR A 168 10.76 -15.63 19.44
CA TYR A 168 10.67 -14.76 18.28
C TYR A 168 12.07 -14.47 17.71
N ASN A 169 12.22 -14.69 16.42
CA ASN A 169 13.45 -14.47 15.65
C ASN A 169 13.08 -13.76 14.35
N ILE A 170 13.65 -12.56 14.14
CA ILE A 170 13.40 -11.69 12.99
C ILE A 170 13.87 -12.31 11.66
N GLN A 171 14.83 -13.24 11.70
CA GLN A 171 15.35 -13.94 10.52
C GLN A 171 14.44 -15.10 10.09
N THR A 172 13.55 -15.54 10.98
CA THR A 172 12.61 -16.63 10.71
C THR A 172 11.33 -16.06 10.10
N ARG A 173 11.18 -16.21 8.77
CA ARG A 173 10.04 -15.66 8.01
C ARG A 173 8.68 -16.00 8.59
N SER A 174 8.48 -17.25 9.04
CA SER A 174 7.20 -17.70 9.61
C SER A 174 6.79 -16.95 10.88
N HIS A 175 7.74 -16.40 11.63
CA HIS A 175 7.41 -15.57 12.80
C HIS A 175 6.68 -14.27 12.43
N PHE A 176 6.84 -13.80 11.19
CA PHE A 176 6.06 -12.69 10.65
C PHE A 176 4.85 -13.16 9.84
N THR A 177 5.02 -14.15 8.97
CA THR A 177 3.96 -14.57 8.04
C THR A 177 2.84 -15.36 8.71
N ASP A 178 3.11 -16.12 9.77
CA ASP A 178 2.05 -16.86 10.49
C ASP A 178 1.07 -15.94 11.24
N PRO A 179 1.52 -14.90 11.99
CA PRO A 179 0.63 -13.84 12.47
C PRO A 179 -0.23 -13.23 11.38
N ILE A 180 0.36 -12.86 10.23
CA ILE A 180 -0.35 -12.28 9.09
C ILE A 180 -1.42 -13.24 8.56
N ASN A 181 -1.09 -14.52 8.36
CA ASN A 181 -2.03 -15.51 7.89
C ASN A 181 -3.20 -15.73 8.87
N ARG A 182 -2.94 -15.66 10.18
CA ARG A 182 -4.01 -15.65 11.20
C ARG A 182 -4.86 -14.40 11.09
N LEU A 183 -4.24 -13.24 10.89
CA LEU A 183 -4.94 -11.97 10.69
C LEU A 183 -5.80 -11.99 9.43
N HIS A 184 -5.35 -12.57 8.31
CA HIS A 184 -6.16 -12.77 7.11
C HIS A 184 -7.40 -13.59 7.36
N ARG A 185 -7.26 -14.74 8.03
CA ARG A 185 -8.39 -15.62 8.37
C ARG A 185 -9.40 -14.91 9.27
N SER A 186 -8.91 -14.09 10.20
CA SER A 186 -9.76 -13.27 11.08
C SER A 186 -10.24 -11.96 10.44
N ARG A 187 -9.75 -11.63 9.25
CA ARG A 187 -10.01 -10.37 8.54
C ARG A 187 -9.67 -9.14 9.39
N PHE A 188 -8.50 -9.17 10.03
CA PHE A 188 -7.99 -8.10 10.90
C PHE A 188 -8.98 -7.65 12.00
N SER A 189 -9.78 -8.58 12.53
CA SER A 189 -10.70 -8.28 13.62
C SER A 189 -9.98 -7.72 14.85
N GLN A 190 -10.62 -6.81 15.58
CA GLN A 190 -10.06 -6.24 16.81
C GLN A 190 -9.56 -7.32 17.82
N PRO A 191 -10.27 -8.44 18.07
CA PRO A 191 -9.79 -9.48 18.98
C PRO A 191 -8.52 -10.22 18.50
N SER A 192 -8.29 -10.30 17.19
CA SER A 192 -7.07 -10.94 16.66
C SER A 192 -5.87 -10.00 16.69
N LEU A 193 -6.09 -8.70 16.45
CA LEU A 193 -5.09 -7.65 16.61
C LEU A 193 -4.69 -7.43 18.08
N ALA A 194 -5.65 -7.47 19.01
CA ALA A 194 -5.43 -7.29 20.45
C ALA A 194 -4.56 -8.37 21.13
N LYS A 195 -4.02 -9.33 20.36
CA LYS A 195 -3.06 -10.33 20.85
C LYS A 195 -1.64 -9.81 20.87
N PHE A 196 -1.35 -8.80 20.06
CA PHE A 196 -0.03 -8.20 19.89
C PHE A 196 0.07 -6.93 20.73
N TYR A 197 1.30 -6.51 21.03
CA TYR A 197 1.53 -5.16 21.53
C TYR A 197 1.00 -4.16 20.50
N LYS A 198 0.39 -3.08 20.97
CA LYS A 198 -0.18 -2.02 20.15
C LYS A 198 0.42 -0.71 20.62
N ALA A 199 0.97 0.08 19.70
CA ALA A 199 1.41 1.44 20.01
C ALA A 199 0.24 2.31 20.49
N ASP A 200 0.52 3.27 21.37
CA ASP A 200 -0.50 4.16 21.95
C ASP A 200 -0.96 5.23 20.96
N GLN A 201 -0.03 5.80 20.18
CA GLN A 201 -0.36 6.76 19.14
C GLN A 201 -1.12 6.08 18.00
N ASN A 202 -2.22 6.70 17.57
CA ASN A 202 -2.88 6.35 16.32
C ASN A 202 -2.48 7.34 15.22
N LEU A 203 -2.52 6.90 13.97
CA LEU A 203 -2.28 7.76 12.82
C LEU A 203 -3.50 7.81 11.91
N TYR A 204 -3.64 8.92 11.20
CA TYR A 204 -4.71 9.21 10.26
C TYR A 204 -4.14 9.24 8.85
N LEU A 205 -4.53 8.24 8.06
CA LEU A 205 -4.00 7.98 6.72
C LEU A 205 -4.99 8.48 5.66
N ARG A 206 -4.52 9.31 4.73
CA ARG A 206 -5.32 9.81 3.59
C ARG A 206 -5.02 9.10 2.27
N TYR A 207 -3.75 8.77 2.03
CA TYR A 207 -3.24 8.02 0.89
C TYR A 207 -1.96 7.26 1.32
N VAL A 208 -1.47 6.32 0.50
CA VAL A 208 -0.21 5.62 0.77
C VAL A 208 0.81 5.97 -0.30
N ALA A 209 1.81 6.77 0.08
CA ALA A 209 3.03 6.99 -0.68
C ALA A 209 4.20 7.22 0.29
N ILE A 210 4.78 6.11 0.76
CA ILE A 210 5.94 6.06 1.65
C ILE A 210 7.14 5.67 0.77
N PRO A 211 8.10 6.58 0.53
CA PRO A 211 9.25 6.27 -0.29
C PRO A 211 10.14 5.24 0.39
N PHE A 212 11.02 4.63 -0.40
CA PHE A 212 11.96 3.66 0.10
C PHE A 212 12.94 4.32 1.09
N SER A 213 12.72 4.08 2.38
CA SER A 213 13.28 4.82 3.52
C SER A 213 13.71 3.87 4.64
N ASN A 214 14.22 4.38 5.76
CA ASN A 214 14.70 3.53 6.85
C ASN A 214 13.52 2.90 7.60
N ALA A 215 13.62 1.61 7.93
CA ALA A 215 12.58 0.88 8.67
C ALA A 215 12.28 1.47 10.07
N SER A 216 13.19 2.31 10.61
CA SER A 216 12.99 3.10 11.83
C SER A 216 11.87 4.12 11.74
N ASP A 217 11.52 4.57 10.53
CA ASP A 217 10.46 5.55 10.36
C ASP A 217 9.09 5.00 10.79
N GLY A 218 8.82 3.71 10.57
CA GLY A 218 7.56 3.08 11.01
C GLY A 218 7.27 3.33 12.49
N PRO A 219 8.08 2.78 13.43
CA PRO A 219 7.92 3.03 14.85
C PRO A 219 7.94 4.53 15.24
N ARG A 220 8.83 5.34 14.63
CA ARG A 220 8.97 6.77 14.93
C ARG A 220 7.69 7.57 14.64
N PHE A 221 7.03 7.33 13.51
CA PHE A 221 5.76 7.99 13.19
C PHE A 221 4.67 7.67 14.22
N PHE A 222 4.71 6.46 14.81
CA PHE A 222 3.80 6.02 15.86
C PHE A 222 4.29 6.35 17.28
N GLN A 223 5.35 7.17 17.44
CA GLN A 223 5.94 7.51 18.76
C GLN A 223 6.20 6.25 19.61
N ALA A 224 6.68 5.19 18.96
CA ALA A 224 6.88 3.87 19.56
C ALA A 224 8.29 3.34 19.31
N GLU A 225 9.24 4.22 18.96
CA GLU A 225 10.62 3.89 18.66
C GLU A 225 11.40 3.34 19.86
N GLU A 226 10.96 3.64 21.09
CA GLU A 226 11.55 3.11 22.32
C GLU A 226 11.07 1.67 22.60
N GLU A 227 9.82 1.37 22.29
CA GLU A 227 9.17 0.08 22.57
C GLU A 227 9.25 -0.90 21.40
N VAL A 228 9.21 -0.40 20.16
CA VAL A 228 9.11 -1.20 18.94
C VAL A 228 10.35 -1.02 18.07
N LYS A 229 11.17 -2.07 18.03
CA LYS A 229 12.28 -2.16 17.08
C LYS A 229 11.78 -2.16 15.62
N PRO A 230 12.56 -1.65 14.66
CA PRO A 230 12.18 -1.45 13.26
C PRO A 230 12.13 -2.74 12.44
N SER A 231 11.37 -3.74 12.91
CA SER A 231 11.15 -5.02 12.24
C SER A 231 10.01 -5.79 12.89
N GLY A 232 9.33 -6.69 12.18
CA GLY A 232 8.35 -7.59 12.77
C GLY A 232 7.07 -6.91 13.25
N TRP A 233 6.67 -5.79 12.63
CA TRP A 233 5.47 -5.04 12.98
C TRP A 233 4.54 -4.86 11.76
N ILE A 234 3.28 -4.55 12.02
CA ILE A 234 2.32 -4.08 11.02
C ILE A 234 1.66 -2.78 11.47
N ALA A 235 1.35 -1.89 10.54
CA ALA A 235 0.43 -0.78 10.75
C ALA A 235 -0.90 -1.13 10.06
N HIS A 236 -2.00 -1.17 10.83
CA HIS A 236 -3.32 -1.51 10.31
C HIS A 236 -4.27 -0.32 10.43
N TYR A 237 -4.69 0.21 9.28
CA TYR A 237 -5.67 1.29 9.13
C TYR A 237 -7.01 0.70 8.72
N ASN A 238 -8.08 1.18 9.34
CA ASN A 238 -9.44 0.78 9.00
C ASN A 238 -10.38 1.99 9.07
N GLY A 239 -11.33 2.05 8.14
CA GLY A 239 -12.41 3.02 8.18
C GLY A 239 -13.44 2.78 7.11
N ARG A 240 -14.48 3.63 7.10
CA ARG A 240 -15.51 3.61 6.06
C ARG A 240 -15.26 4.74 5.08
N VAL A 241 -15.41 4.44 3.79
CA VAL A 241 -15.32 5.41 2.72
C VAL A 241 -16.55 5.37 1.82
N THR A 242 -16.80 6.46 1.11
CA THR A 242 -17.89 6.57 0.14
C THR A 242 -17.33 6.67 -1.27
N ALA A 243 -17.78 5.80 -2.17
CA ALA A 243 -17.34 5.81 -3.56
C ALA A 243 -17.80 7.09 -4.30
N PRO A 244 -16.89 7.84 -4.97
CA PRO A 244 -17.23 9.11 -5.61
C PRO A 244 -18.05 8.94 -6.89
N LYS A 245 -17.90 7.79 -7.57
CA LYS A 245 -18.55 7.45 -8.83
C LYS A 245 -18.78 5.95 -8.93
N SER A 246 -19.70 5.57 -9.82
CA SER A 246 -19.90 4.17 -10.18
C SER A 246 -18.78 3.73 -11.11
N GLY A 247 -18.27 2.52 -10.93
CA GLY A 247 -17.18 2.00 -11.76
C GLY A 247 -16.69 0.65 -11.28
N THR A 248 -15.78 0.06 -12.07
CA THR A 248 -15.05 -1.14 -11.67
C THR A 248 -13.59 -0.77 -11.48
N PHE A 249 -13.06 -1.00 -10.29
CA PHE A 249 -11.73 -0.56 -9.87
C PHE A 249 -10.87 -1.74 -9.43
N ARG A 250 -9.55 -1.59 -9.47
CA ARG A 250 -8.59 -2.44 -8.76
C ARG A 250 -7.53 -1.59 -8.10
N PHE A 251 -7.01 -2.07 -6.98
CA PHE A 251 -5.83 -1.46 -6.38
C PHE A 251 -4.57 -1.95 -7.10
N VAL A 252 -3.58 -1.07 -7.23
CA VAL A 252 -2.25 -1.42 -7.75
C VAL A 252 -1.24 -0.86 -6.75
N GLY A 253 -0.31 -1.69 -6.29
CA GLY A 253 0.63 -1.23 -5.26
C GLY A 253 1.83 -2.13 -5.09
N ALA A 254 2.77 -1.63 -4.29
CA ALA A 254 3.97 -2.35 -3.88
C ALA A 254 4.18 -2.09 -2.38
N GLY A 255 4.69 -3.11 -1.68
CA GLY A 255 5.03 -3.01 -0.28
C GLY A 255 6.32 -3.76 -0.01
N ASP A 256 7.23 -3.08 0.68
CA ASP A 256 8.40 -3.65 1.30
C ASP A 256 8.21 -3.48 2.81
N ASP A 257 7.82 -4.51 3.55
CA ASP A 257 7.71 -5.93 3.12
C ASP A 257 6.29 -6.41 2.78
N TYR A 258 5.26 -5.76 3.33
CA TYR A 258 3.90 -6.27 3.27
C TYR A 258 2.87 -5.15 3.15
N LEU A 259 2.08 -5.17 2.08
CA LEU A 259 0.94 -4.30 1.84
C LEU A 259 -0.29 -5.16 1.55
N SER A 260 -1.41 -4.88 2.22
CA SER A 260 -2.70 -5.42 1.79
C SER A 260 -3.82 -4.41 1.90
N VAL A 261 -4.82 -4.61 1.04
CA VAL A 261 -6.05 -3.83 1.03
C VAL A 261 -7.23 -4.79 1.03
N HIS A 262 -8.19 -4.56 1.91
CA HIS A 262 -9.49 -5.23 1.86
C HIS A 262 -10.61 -4.22 1.70
N VAL A 263 -11.64 -4.61 0.95
CA VAL A 263 -12.89 -3.88 0.74
C VAL A 263 -14.03 -4.79 1.12
N ASP A 264 -14.91 -4.34 2.00
CA ASP A 264 -16.04 -5.11 2.56
C ASP A 264 -15.60 -6.49 3.03
N ARG A 265 -14.52 -6.49 3.83
CA ARG A 265 -13.88 -7.69 4.41
C ARG A 265 -13.31 -8.66 3.38
N LYS A 266 -13.27 -8.34 2.08
CA LYS A 266 -12.63 -9.17 1.04
C LYS A 266 -11.30 -8.54 0.64
N PHE A 267 -10.23 -9.32 0.67
CA PHE A 267 -8.94 -8.86 0.17
C PHE A 267 -9.03 -8.53 -1.32
N ARG A 268 -8.57 -7.33 -1.66
CA ARG A 268 -8.50 -6.80 -3.03
C ARG A 268 -7.08 -6.53 -3.50
N LEU A 269 -6.10 -6.60 -2.61
CA LEU A 269 -4.68 -6.57 -2.92
C LEU A 269 -3.91 -7.21 -1.76
N VAL A 270 -2.92 -8.03 -2.09
CA VAL A 270 -1.84 -8.44 -1.19
C VAL A 270 -0.53 -8.34 -1.96
N ALA A 271 0.18 -7.22 -1.78
CA ALA A 271 1.50 -6.99 -2.34
C ALA A 271 2.54 -7.27 -1.25
N ALA A 272 3.47 -8.17 -1.48
CA ALA A 272 4.46 -8.53 -0.48
C ALA A 272 5.81 -8.74 -1.14
N TRP A 273 6.89 -8.48 -0.39
CA TRP A 273 8.24 -8.70 -0.85
C TRP A 273 8.43 -10.16 -1.28
N SER A 274 9.28 -10.35 -2.30
CA SER A 274 9.45 -11.62 -3.00
C SER A 274 9.76 -12.81 -2.08
N ASP A 275 10.42 -12.57 -0.95
CA ASP A 275 10.84 -13.61 -0.03
C ASP A 275 9.71 -14.13 0.90
N ILE A 276 8.64 -13.36 1.10
CA ILE A 276 7.45 -13.76 1.87
C ILE A 276 6.19 -13.92 1.01
N GLN A 277 6.22 -13.47 -0.25
CA GLN A 277 5.06 -13.46 -1.13
C GLN A 277 4.35 -14.82 -1.19
N GLY A 278 5.09 -15.93 -1.30
CA GLY A 278 4.52 -17.28 -1.31
C GLY A 278 3.85 -17.72 -0.01
N SER A 279 4.17 -17.08 1.12
CA SER A 279 3.66 -17.43 2.45
C SER A 279 2.42 -16.65 2.87
N VAL A 280 2.17 -15.46 2.30
CA VAL A 280 1.07 -14.56 2.70
C VAL A 280 0.00 -14.41 1.61
N THR A 281 -0.13 -15.41 0.74
CA THR A 281 -1.08 -15.36 -0.37
C THR A 281 -2.54 -15.48 0.10
N VAL A 282 -3.42 -14.67 -0.51
CA VAL A 282 -4.87 -14.76 -0.32
C VAL A 282 -5.53 -15.03 -1.66
N ARG A 283 -6.26 -16.15 -1.75
CA ARG A 283 -6.95 -16.56 -2.98
C ARG A 283 -7.91 -15.46 -3.45
N GLY A 284 -7.72 -15.02 -4.69
CA GLY A 284 -8.56 -14.01 -5.34
C GLY A 284 -8.33 -12.58 -4.86
N ALA A 285 -7.27 -12.32 -4.08
CA ALA A 285 -6.88 -10.96 -3.73
C ALA A 285 -6.19 -10.24 -4.90
N ASN A 286 -5.32 -10.94 -5.62
CA ASN A 286 -4.55 -10.40 -6.74
C ASN A 286 -5.06 -10.93 -8.09
N ALA A 287 -4.86 -10.15 -9.14
CA ALA A 287 -5.10 -10.59 -10.51
C ALA A 287 -4.02 -11.60 -10.94
N SER A 288 -4.42 -12.67 -11.61
CA SER A 288 -3.52 -13.74 -12.07
C SER A 288 -2.86 -13.45 -13.42
N ASP A 289 -3.43 -12.52 -14.19
CA ASP A 289 -3.10 -12.16 -15.57
C ASP A 289 -2.54 -10.73 -15.68
N ALA A 290 -1.93 -10.24 -14.60
CA ALA A 290 -1.44 -8.88 -14.52
C ALA A 290 -0.06 -8.70 -15.19
N PRO A 291 0.22 -7.52 -15.77
CA PRO A 291 1.56 -7.21 -16.27
C PRO A 291 2.55 -7.09 -15.12
N VAL A 292 3.82 -7.34 -15.41
CA VAL A 292 4.92 -7.18 -14.45
C VAL A 292 5.62 -5.86 -14.74
N HIS A 293 5.41 -4.89 -13.87
CA HIS A 293 6.10 -3.61 -13.93
C HIS A 293 6.90 -3.36 -12.66
N ARG A 294 8.01 -2.63 -12.78
CA ARG A 294 8.80 -2.19 -11.63
C ARG A 294 8.01 -1.13 -10.84
N SER A 295 8.13 -1.18 -9.52
CA SER A 295 7.70 -0.09 -8.65
C SER A 295 8.90 0.82 -8.30
N ALA A 296 8.64 1.92 -7.61
CA ALA A 296 9.67 2.75 -6.99
C ALA A 296 10.08 2.25 -5.58
N ILE A 297 9.50 1.15 -5.10
CA ILE A 297 9.81 0.55 -3.80
C ILE A 297 10.88 -0.53 -3.99
N GLY A 298 12.15 -0.13 -3.90
CA GLY A 298 13.28 -1.05 -4.01
C GLY A 298 13.22 -1.94 -5.25
N ALA A 299 13.31 -3.25 -5.06
CA ALA A 299 13.14 -4.25 -6.11
C ALA A 299 11.72 -4.86 -6.16
N ALA A 300 10.76 -4.34 -5.39
CA ALA A 300 9.41 -4.87 -5.36
C ALA A 300 8.71 -4.59 -6.71
N PRO A 301 8.16 -5.61 -7.39
CA PRO A 301 7.32 -5.38 -8.54
C PRO A 301 5.96 -4.82 -8.11
N LEU A 302 5.29 -4.11 -9.01
CA LEU A 302 3.88 -3.77 -8.82
C LEU A 302 3.04 -5.05 -8.76
N THR A 303 2.16 -5.09 -7.76
CA THR A 303 1.12 -6.10 -7.66
C THR A 303 -0.22 -5.49 -8.04
N TYR A 304 -0.96 -6.18 -8.90
CA TYR A 304 -2.29 -5.78 -9.32
C TYR A 304 -3.34 -6.58 -8.56
N GLY A 305 -4.24 -5.85 -7.94
CA GLY A 305 -5.35 -6.38 -7.17
C GLY A 305 -6.47 -6.96 -8.03
N SER A 306 -7.40 -7.65 -7.38
CA SER A 306 -8.64 -8.11 -8.00
C SER A 306 -9.59 -6.95 -8.27
N TRP A 307 -10.30 -7.03 -9.39
CA TRP A 307 -11.35 -6.07 -9.73
C TRP A 307 -12.52 -6.11 -8.73
N PHE A 308 -13.08 -4.95 -8.44
CA PHE A 308 -14.28 -4.78 -7.63
C PHE A 308 -15.15 -3.66 -8.20
N THR A 309 -16.46 -3.83 -8.15
CA THR A 309 -17.43 -2.87 -8.70
C THR A 309 -18.12 -2.14 -7.56
N VAL A 310 -18.26 -0.83 -7.72
CA VAL A 310 -18.92 0.04 -6.75
C VAL A 310 -19.92 0.95 -7.45
N ARG A 311 -20.91 1.41 -6.70
CA ARG A 311 -21.87 2.45 -7.15
C ARG A 311 -21.50 3.79 -6.52
N LYS A 312 -21.78 4.88 -7.22
CA LYS A 312 -21.67 6.23 -6.64
C LYS A 312 -22.45 6.31 -5.32
N GLY A 313 -21.82 6.82 -4.27
CA GLY A 313 -22.44 6.93 -2.95
C GLY A 313 -22.46 5.62 -2.15
N GLN A 314 -21.95 4.51 -2.71
CA GLN A 314 -21.83 3.26 -1.95
C GLN A 314 -20.82 3.43 -0.82
N GLU A 315 -21.24 3.07 0.39
CA GLU A 315 -20.37 2.98 1.55
C GLU A 315 -19.61 1.65 1.52
N LEU A 316 -18.30 1.73 1.78
CA LEU A 316 -17.37 0.60 1.74
C LEU A 316 -16.57 0.58 3.04
N ASP A 317 -16.42 -0.60 3.64
CA ASP A 317 -15.42 -0.83 4.68
C ASP A 317 -14.06 -1.07 4.02
N ILE A 318 -13.07 -0.22 4.30
CA ILE A 318 -11.72 -0.35 3.78
C ILE A 318 -10.74 -0.56 4.94
N GLY A 319 -9.86 -1.54 4.77
CA GLY A 319 -8.67 -1.65 5.60
C GLY A 319 -7.40 -1.79 4.77
N ILE A 320 -6.38 -1.05 5.20
CA ILE A 320 -5.05 -0.99 4.60
C ILE A 320 -4.06 -1.47 5.66
N THR A 321 -3.21 -2.43 5.32
CA THR A 321 -2.18 -2.93 6.23
C THR A 321 -0.81 -2.78 5.59
N LEU A 322 0.10 -2.16 6.31
CA LEU A 322 1.52 -2.04 5.98
C LEU A 322 2.31 -2.90 6.95
N GLY A 323 3.47 -3.43 6.58
CA GLY A 323 4.25 -4.28 7.47
C GLY A 323 5.69 -4.46 7.00
N GLU A 324 6.56 -4.67 7.96
CA GLU A 324 8.01 -4.59 7.79
C GLU A 324 8.72 -5.76 8.48
N ARG A 325 9.61 -6.44 7.76
CA ARG A 325 10.58 -7.43 8.26
C ARG A 325 11.68 -7.77 7.23
N PRO A 326 12.95 -7.90 7.64
CA PRO A 326 13.42 -8.06 9.00
C PRO A 326 13.97 -6.76 9.59
N GLY A 327 13.65 -5.61 9.01
CA GLY A 327 14.32 -4.34 9.20
C GLY A 327 15.21 -4.01 7.98
N GLY A 328 15.81 -2.82 8.01
CA GLY A 328 16.60 -2.28 6.91
C GLY A 328 15.87 -1.12 6.26
N LYS A 329 15.35 -1.34 5.05
CA LYS A 329 14.59 -0.33 4.30
C LYS A 329 13.14 -0.77 4.16
N VAL A 330 12.23 0.20 4.17
CA VAL A 330 10.78 0.00 4.09
C VAL A 330 10.21 0.97 3.06
N GLY A 331 9.12 0.60 2.40
CA GLY A 331 8.42 1.52 1.50
C GLY A 331 7.09 0.98 1.02
N PHE A 332 6.15 1.87 0.74
CA PHE A 332 4.80 1.48 0.35
C PHE A 332 4.20 2.47 -0.63
N MET A 333 3.45 1.96 -1.59
CA MET A 333 2.67 2.79 -2.50
C MET A 333 1.37 2.12 -2.88
N LEU A 334 0.30 2.91 -2.97
CA LEU A 334 -1.03 2.42 -3.33
C LEU A 334 -1.72 3.36 -4.32
N MET A 335 -2.09 2.79 -5.45
CA MET A 335 -2.78 3.44 -6.55
C MET A 335 -4.14 2.79 -6.80
N LEU A 336 -4.96 3.47 -7.59
CA LEU A 336 -6.24 2.97 -8.06
C LEU A 336 -6.31 2.97 -9.58
N GLU A 337 -6.73 1.86 -10.16
CA GLU A 337 -7.02 1.76 -11.59
C GLU A 337 -8.50 1.52 -11.80
N GLU A 338 -9.09 2.25 -12.75
CA GLU A 338 -10.45 2.08 -13.23
C GLU A 338 -10.46 1.30 -14.54
N LYS A 339 -11.34 0.32 -14.61
CA LYS A 339 -11.48 -0.55 -15.78
C LYS A 339 -12.03 0.26 -16.96
N GLY A 340 -11.27 0.28 -18.06
CA GLY A 340 -11.65 0.97 -19.29
C GLY A 340 -11.35 2.48 -19.31
N ALA A 341 -10.80 3.04 -18.22
CA ALA A 341 -10.30 4.41 -18.24
C ALA A 341 -9.00 4.52 -19.05
N HIS A 342 -8.82 5.65 -19.72
CA HIS A 342 -7.58 6.00 -20.41
C HIS A 342 -6.62 6.66 -19.43
N TYR A 343 -5.39 6.15 -19.40
CA TYR A 343 -4.30 6.69 -18.59
C TYR A 343 -3.15 7.05 -19.53
N ARG A 344 -2.35 8.03 -19.13
CA ARG A 344 -1.03 8.21 -19.73
C ARG A 344 -0.19 6.96 -19.42
N GLU A 345 0.74 6.64 -20.30
CA GLU A 345 1.63 5.51 -20.15
C GLU A 345 3.09 5.97 -20.19
N THR A 346 3.95 5.30 -19.44
CA THR A 346 5.39 5.48 -19.55
C THR A 346 5.88 4.89 -20.88
N ALA A 347 7.13 5.19 -21.24
CA ALA A 347 7.77 4.57 -22.42
C ALA A 347 7.80 3.03 -22.39
N GLU A 348 7.69 2.44 -21.20
CA GLU A 348 7.65 0.98 -20.98
C GLU A 348 6.22 0.40 -21.00
N GLY A 349 5.22 1.20 -21.37
CA GLY A 349 3.80 0.79 -21.43
C GLY A 349 3.15 0.63 -20.05
N ARG A 350 3.78 1.13 -18.98
CA ARG A 350 3.16 1.14 -17.64
C ARG A 350 2.19 2.30 -17.56
N LYS A 351 0.94 2.04 -17.18
CA LYS A 351 -0.03 3.10 -16.86
C LYS A 351 0.45 3.97 -15.70
N ILE A 352 0.34 5.27 -15.87
CA ILE A 352 0.53 6.29 -14.84
C ILE A 352 -0.82 6.41 -14.11
N LEU A 353 -0.87 5.89 -12.89
CA LEU A 353 -2.11 5.76 -12.12
C LEU A 353 -2.17 6.81 -11.01
N PRO A 354 -3.38 7.26 -10.64
CA PRO A 354 -3.55 8.15 -9.51
C PRO A 354 -3.35 7.40 -8.18
N PRO A 355 -2.91 8.10 -7.11
CA PRO A 355 -2.90 7.53 -5.78
C PRO A 355 -4.34 7.17 -5.36
N PHE A 356 -4.49 6.08 -4.60
CA PHE A 356 -5.74 5.85 -3.91
C PHE A 356 -5.85 6.83 -2.75
N THR A 357 -6.83 7.74 -2.81
CA THR A 357 -7.04 8.76 -1.79
C THR A 357 -8.42 8.70 -1.18
N MET A 358 -8.49 8.98 0.12
CA MET A 358 -9.72 8.99 0.91
C MET A 358 -10.23 10.41 1.21
N GLY A 359 -9.49 11.41 0.75
CA GLY A 359 -9.79 12.83 0.89
C GLY A 359 -9.19 13.64 -0.25
N PRO A 360 -9.57 14.92 -0.39
CA PRO A 360 -8.85 15.81 -1.28
C PRO A 360 -7.38 15.91 -0.86
N LEU A 361 -6.48 15.88 -1.86
CA LEU A 361 -5.06 16.10 -1.64
C LEU A 361 -4.83 17.60 -1.35
N SER A 362 -4.12 17.91 -0.28
CA SER A 362 -3.68 19.26 0.03
C SER A 362 -2.52 19.65 -0.89
N PRO A 363 -2.15 20.95 -0.99
CA PRO A 363 -0.94 21.36 -1.70
C PRO A 363 0.33 20.66 -1.19
N GLU A 364 0.41 20.39 0.12
CA GLU A 364 1.53 19.65 0.72
C GLU A 364 1.53 18.17 0.32
N ASP A 365 0.35 17.54 0.23
CA ASP A 365 0.26 16.15 -0.25
C ASP A 365 0.70 16.04 -1.71
N LEU A 366 0.32 17.01 -2.55
CA LEU A 366 0.74 17.09 -3.95
C LEU A 366 2.25 17.26 -4.06
N ASP A 367 2.85 18.18 -3.30
CA ASP A 367 4.31 18.38 -3.26
C ASP A 367 5.04 17.09 -2.84
N ASN A 368 4.52 16.37 -1.84
CA ASN A 368 5.07 15.09 -1.41
C ASN A 368 4.98 13.99 -2.48
N LEU A 369 3.87 13.95 -3.23
CA LEU A 369 3.67 12.99 -4.33
C LEU A 369 4.56 13.32 -5.54
N GLU A 370 4.69 14.60 -5.88
CA GLU A 370 5.57 15.08 -6.96
C GLU A 370 7.05 14.81 -6.67
N LYS A 371 7.45 14.91 -5.39
CA LYS A 371 8.81 14.59 -4.93
C LYS A 371 9.04 13.10 -4.69
N PHE A 372 8.04 12.24 -4.92
CA PHE A 372 8.18 10.81 -4.70
C PHE A 372 9.26 10.22 -5.63
N PRO A 373 10.37 9.68 -5.11
CA PRO A 373 11.53 9.33 -5.93
C PRO A 373 11.22 8.28 -6.99
N GLY A 374 11.61 8.57 -8.23
CA GLY A 374 11.53 7.61 -9.34
C GLY A 374 10.10 7.21 -9.72
N TRP A 375 9.08 7.99 -9.34
CA TRP A 375 7.70 7.70 -9.66
C TRP A 375 6.97 8.90 -10.27
N GLU A 376 6.03 8.60 -11.16
CA GLU A 376 5.11 9.59 -11.73
C GLU A 376 3.68 9.18 -11.37
N TRP A 377 2.91 10.14 -10.88
CA TRP A 377 1.51 9.98 -10.49
C TRP A 377 0.59 10.67 -11.49
N GLU A 378 -0.65 10.17 -11.62
CA GLU A 378 -1.71 10.89 -12.33
C GLU A 378 -2.50 11.75 -11.35
N PHE A 379 -2.67 13.03 -11.70
CA PHE A 379 -3.37 14.01 -10.88
C PHE A 379 -4.66 14.53 -11.54
N VAL A 380 -4.91 14.16 -12.79
CA VAL A 380 -6.16 14.47 -13.49
C VAL A 380 -7.25 13.48 -13.08
N ASP A 381 -8.42 14.01 -12.69
CA ASP A 381 -9.63 13.22 -12.36
C ASP A 381 -9.44 12.13 -11.29
N VAL A 382 -8.56 12.38 -10.30
CA VAL A 382 -8.30 11.47 -9.17
C VAL A 382 -9.60 11.10 -8.44
N PRO A 383 -10.00 9.80 -8.40
CA PRO A 383 -11.17 9.39 -7.65
C PRO A 383 -10.96 9.53 -6.14
N VAL A 384 -11.71 10.44 -5.50
CA VAL A 384 -11.63 10.68 -4.05
C VAL A 384 -12.67 9.87 -3.28
N PHE A 385 -12.24 8.82 -2.57
CA PHE A 385 -13.11 7.98 -1.75
C PHE A 385 -13.33 8.59 -0.37
N LYS A 386 -14.34 9.45 -0.22
CA LYS A 386 -14.53 10.24 1.01
C LYS A 386 -14.62 9.36 2.26
N ALA A 387 -13.61 9.42 3.12
CA ALA A 387 -13.67 8.83 4.45
C ALA A 387 -14.78 9.50 5.27
N ARG A 388 -15.43 8.72 6.12
CA ARG A 388 -16.38 9.26 7.09
C ARG A 388 -15.67 9.64 8.39
N ASP A 389 -16.14 10.75 8.95
CA ASP A 389 -15.72 11.23 10.27
C ASP A 389 -16.04 10.29 11.43
#